data_AF-A0A0Q7KYU4-F1
#
_entry.id   AF-A0A0Q7KYU4-F1
#
_cell.length_a   1.000
_cell.length_b   1.000
_cell.length_c   1.000
_cell.angle_alpha   90.00
_cell.angle_beta   90.00
_cell.angle_gamma   90.00
#
_symmetry.space_group_name_H-M   'P 1'
#
loop_
_entity.id
_entity.type
_entity.pdbx_description
1 polymer ?
#
loop_
_entity_poly.entity_id
_entity_poly.type
_entity_poly.pdbx_seq_one_letter_code
_entity_poly.pdbx_strand_id
1 'polypeptide(L)'
;MQALRIANDRRARLLADGLLAINSHSQEVLHGLTHEESQFLIDFDDMTPGDAATLERRCQLALRHEQARLRIAFADDEGSADEEFRLRVETRF
;
A
#
# COMPACT_ATOMS: atom_id res chain seq x y z
N MET A 1 17.68 -4.41 -4.55
CA MET A 1 16.35 -3.79 -4.54
C MET A 1 15.69 -4.07 -5.89
N GLN A 2 14.49 -4.65 -5.90
CA GLN A 2 13.77 -5.01 -7.13
C GLN A 2 12.56 -4.09 -7.29
N ALA A 3 12.56 -3.26 -8.34
CA ALA A 3 11.49 -2.28 -8.60
C ALA A 3 10.39 -2.86 -9.50
N LEU A 4 9.18 -2.30 -9.42
CA LEU A 4 8.11 -2.60 -10.38
C LEU A 4 8.48 -2.05 -11.75
N ARG A 5 8.08 -2.74 -12.81
CA ARG A 5 8.26 -2.29 -14.20
C ARG A 5 7.18 -1.28 -14.54
N ILE A 6 7.39 -0.02 -14.15
CA ILE A 6 6.51 1.13 -14.43
C ILE A 6 7.30 2.31 -15.00
N ALA A 7 6.61 3.13 -15.79
CA ALA A 7 7.11 4.42 -16.21
C ALA A 7 7.38 5.34 -14.99
N ASN A 8 8.43 6.16 -15.06
CA ASN A 8 8.89 6.97 -13.93
C ASN A 8 7.86 8.01 -13.48
N ASP A 9 7.07 8.57 -14.39
CA ASP A 9 6.00 9.50 -14.08
C ASP A 9 4.89 8.80 -13.26
N ARG A 10 4.53 7.57 -13.65
CA ARG A 10 3.57 6.74 -12.90
C ARG A 10 4.13 6.37 -11.53
N ARG A 11 5.41 6.00 -11.45
CA ARG A 11 6.09 5.75 -10.16
C ARG A 11 6.03 6.97 -9.24
N ALA A 12 6.39 8.14 -9.75
CA ALA A 12 6.38 9.38 -8.97
C ALA A 12 4.98 9.70 -8.41
N ARG A 13 3.93 9.49 -9.21
CA ARG A 13 2.52 9.63 -8.75
C ARG A 13 2.20 8.64 -7.63
N LEU A 14 2.47 7.35 -7.84
CA LEU A 14 2.19 6.32 -6.83
C LEU A 14 2.98 6.54 -5.52
N LEU A 15 4.20 7.07 -5.59
CA LEU A 15 4.98 7.47 -4.40
C LEU A 15 4.36 8.68 -3.70
N ALA A 16 3.97 9.71 -4.46
CA ALA A 16 3.33 10.91 -3.91
C ALA A 16 2.01 10.58 -3.21
N ASP A 17 1.26 9.61 -3.74
CA ASP A 17 -0.01 9.13 -3.19
C ASP A 17 0.18 8.09 -2.05
N GLY A 18 1.43 7.77 -1.69
CA GLY A 18 1.74 6.80 -0.62
C GLY A 18 1.27 5.38 -0.93
N LEU A 19 1.28 4.97 -2.20
CA LEU A 19 0.76 3.67 -2.64
C LEU A 19 1.83 2.58 -2.73
N LEU A 20 3.10 2.97 -2.87
CA LEU A 20 4.24 2.07 -2.96
C LEU A 20 4.91 1.89 -1.61
N ALA A 21 5.34 0.65 -1.35
CA ALA A 21 6.14 0.27 -0.21
C ALA A 21 7.32 -0.61 -0.63
N ILE A 22 8.30 -0.73 0.26
CA ILE A 22 9.40 -1.70 0.13
C ILE A 22 9.13 -2.83 1.13
N ASN A 23 8.97 -4.06 0.62
CA ASN A 23 8.74 -5.23 1.47
C ASN A 23 10.02 -5.74 2.16
N SER A 24 9.89 -6.76 3.01
CA SER A 24 11.03 -7.41 3.72
C SER A 24 12.08 -8.02 2.78
N HIS A 25 11.74 -8.27 1.52
CA HIS A 25 12.64 -8.79 0.49
C HIS A 25 13.28 -7.68 -0.36
N SER A 26 13.19 -6.41 0.06
CA SER A 26 13.69 -5.26 -0.70
C SER A 26 13.08 -5.12 -2.10
N GLN A 27 11.80 -5.45 -2.23
CA GLN A 27 11.04 -5.31 -3.47
C GLN A 27 10.02 -4.17 -3.34
N GLU A 28 9.91 -3.37 -4.39
CA GLU A 28 8.84 -2.38 -4.55
C GLU A 28 7.52 -3.13 -4.79
N VAL A 29 6.51 -2.81 -3.98
CA VAL A 29 5.19 -3.42 -3.99
C VAL A 29 4.11 -2.37 -3.74
N LEU A 30 2.89 -2.65 -4.17
CA LEU A 30 1.69 -1.98 -3.68
C LEU A 30 1.35 -2.54 -2.28
N HIS A 31 0.86 -1.68 -1.37
CA HIS A 31 0.49 -2.10 -0.02
C HIS A 31 -0.43 -3.34 -0.02
N GLY A 32 -0.11 -4.32 0.84
CA GLY A 32 -0.93 -5.53 1.01
C GLY A 32 -0.77 -6.60 -0.09
N LEU A 33 0.09 -6.35 -1.08
CA LEU A 33 0.33 -7.24 -2.21
C LEU A 33 1.79 -7.73 -2.25
N THR A 34 1.99 -8.86 -2.91
CA THR A 34 3.32 -9.34 -3.30
C THR A 34 3.86 -8.56 -4.50
N HIS A 35 5.16 -8.71 -4.79
CA HIS A 35 5.76 -8.10 -5.98
C HIS A 35 5.09 -8.55 -7.28
N GLU A 36 4.77 -9.84 -7.41
CA GLU A 36 4.11 -10.38 -8.60
C GLU A 36 2.67 -9.84 -8.75
N GLU A 37 1.90 -9.79 -7.67
CA GLU A 37 0.55 -9.23 -7.67
C GLU A 37 0.56 -7.73 -7.99
N SER A 38 1.53 -7.00 -7.46
CA SER A 38 1.72 -5.57 -7.73
C SER A 38 2.05 -5.35 -9.21
N GLN A 39 2.97 -6.14 -9.76
CA GLN A 39 3.34 -6.07 -11.16
C GLN A 39 2.15 -6.41 -12.07
N PHE A 40 1.35 -7.41 -11.70
CA PHE A 40 0.13 -7.75 -12.44
C PHE A 40 -0.85 -6.58 -12.52
N LEU A 41 -1.12 -5.88 -11.41
CA LEU A 41 -2.01 -4.71 -11.41
C LEU A 41 -1.45 -3.57 -12.25
N ILE A 42 -0.13 -3.35 -12.18
CA ILE A 42 0.55 -2.36 -12.99
C ILE A 42 0.37 -2.65 -14.49
N ASP A 43 0.67 -3.90 -14.90
CA ASP A 43 0.65 -4.33 -16.29
C ASP A 43 -0.78 -4.36 -16.84
N PHE A 44 -1.77 -4.63 -15.98
CA PHE A 44 -3.17 -4.69 -16.39
C PHE A 44 -3.65 -3.38 -17.02
N ASP A 45 -3.22 -2.22 -16.50
CA ASP A 45 -3.62 -0.92 -17.05
C ASP A 45 -3.08 -0.69 -18.48
N ASP A 46 -2.01 -1.40 -18.86
CA ASP A 46 -1.41 -1.37 -20.19
C ASP A 46 -1.93 -2.51 -21.10
N MET A 47 -2.70 -3.46 -20.55
CA MET A 47 -3.24 -4.62 -21.25
C MET A 47 -4.69 -4.40 -21.69
N THR A 48 -5.07 -4.98 -22.83
CA THR A 48 -6.48 -5.07 -23.21
C THR A 48 -7.17 -6.16 -22.38
N PRO A 49 -8.21 -5.85 -21.58
CA PRO A 49 -8.88 -6.85 -20.76
C PRO A 49 -9.59 -7.88 -21.64
N GLY A 50 -9.00 -9.07 -21.77
CA GLY A 50 -9.50 -10.11 -22.68
C GLY A 50 -10.38 -11.17 -22.03
N ASP A 51 -10.27 -11.38 -20.72
CA ASP A 51 -10.91 -12.50 -20.03
C ASP A 51 -11.52 -12.11 -18.67
N ALA A 52 -12.67 -12.70 -18.35
CA ALA A 52 -13.44 -12.44 -17.14
C ALA A 52 -12.68 -12.86 -15.88
N ALA A 53 -11.92 -13.96 -15.92
CA ALA A 53 -11.12 -14.40 -14.78
C ALA A 53 -9.97 -13.42 -14.48
N THR A 54 -9.40 -12.79 -15.51
CA THR A 54 -8.35 -11.78 -15.35
C THR A 54 -8.92 -10.50 -14.72
N LEU A 55 -10.13 -10.10 -15.11
CA LEU A 55 -10.86 -8.98 -14.49
C LEU A 55 -11.21 -9.25 -13.03
N GLU A 56 -11.71 -10.45 -12.71
CA GLU A 56 -12.02 -10.84 -11.33
C GLU A 56 -10.76 -10.79 -10.45
N ARG A 57 -9.65 -11.35 -10.94
CA ARG A 57 -8.37 -11.29 -10.24
C ARG A 57 -7.91 -9.84 -10.01
N ARG A 58 -8.06 -8.96 -11.02
CA ARG A 58 -7.75 -7.53 -10.87
C ARG A 58 -8.58 -6.90 -9.75
N CYS A 59 -9.90 -7.12 -9.76
CA CYS A 59 -10.80 -6.58 -8.73
C CYS A 59 -10.42 -7.05 -7.33
N GLN A 60 -10.11 -8.34 -7.17
CA GLN A 60 -9.71 -8.90 -5.88
C GLN A 60 -8.41 -8.27 -5.35
N LEU A 61 -7.41 -8.10 -6.22
CA LEU A 61 -6.13 -7.50 -5.83
C LEU A 61 -6.29 -6.00 -5.51
N ALA A 62 -7.10 -5.27 -6.27
CA ALA A 62 -7.40 -3.87 -5.99
C ALA A 62 -8.08 -3.69 -4.62
N LEU A 63 -9.05 -4.57 -4.28
CA LEU A 63 -9.71 -4.56 -2.98
C LEU A 63 -8.75 -4.85 -1.82
N ARG A 64 -7.85 -5.84 -1.99
CA ARG A 64 -6.84 -6.16 -0.97
C ARG A 64 -5.88 -4.99 -0.76
N HIS A 65 -5.46 -4.34 -1.85
CA HIS A 65 -4.61 -3.17 -1.78
C HIS A 65 -5.29 -2.03 -1.01
N GLU A 66 -6.53 -1.71 -1.36
CA GLU A 66 -7.29 -0.65 -0.69
C GLU A 66 -7.51 -0.96 0.80
N GLN A 67 -7.85 -2.21 1.13
CA GLN A 67 -8.00 -2.62 2.53
C GLN A 67 -6.69 -2.45 3.32
N ALA A 68 -5.54 -2.75 2.72
CA ALA A 68 -4.25 -2.54 3.35
C ALA A 68 -3.95 -1.05 3.55
N ARG A 69 -4.27 -0.19 2.57
CA ARG A 69 -4.13 1.27 2.70
C ARG A 69 -4.97 1.81 3.85
N LEU A 70 -6.25 1.41 3.92
CA LEU A 70 -7.14 1.84 5.00
C LEU A 70 -6.62 1.40 6.37
N ARG A 71 -6.13 0.16 6.50
CA ARG A 71 -5.53 -0.31 7.76
C ARG A 71 -4.35 0.54 8.21
N ILE A 72 -3.51 0.98 7.27
CA ILE A 72 -2.36 1.86 7.57
C ILE A 72 -2.85 3.24 8.02
N ALA A 73 -3.84 3.81 7.34
CA ALA A 73 -4.43 5.09 7.73
C ALA A 73 -5.07 5.03 9.13
N PHE A 74 -5.83 3.97 9.43
CA PHE A 74 -6.42 3.78 10.75
C PHE A 74 -5.39 3.53 11.87
N ALA A 75 -4.31 2.81 11.57
CA ALA A 75 -3.25 2.58 12.54
C ALA A 75 -2.50 3.87 12.92
N ASP A 76 -2.48 4.88 12.05
CA ASP A 76 -1.90 6.19 12.34
C ASP A 76 -2.79 7.00 13.32
N ASP A 77 -4.11 6.90 13.19
CA ASP A 77 -5.07 7.62 14.04
C ASP A 77 -5.15 7.06 15.48
N GLU A 78 -4.93 5.76 15.69
CA GLU A 78 -5.01 5.13 17.03
C GLU A 78 -3.83 5.49 17.95
N GLY A 79 -2.74 6.04 17.42
CA GLY A 79 -1.56 6.45 18.19
C GLY A 79 -1.72 7.74 18.99
N SER A 80 -2.77 8.54 18.76
CA SER A 80 -2.89 9.88 19.34
C SER A 80 -3.56 9.95 20.72
N ALA A 81 -4.05 8.83 21.28
CA ALA A 81 -4.83 8.84 22.53
C ALA A 81 -4.04 8.42 23.80
N ASP A 82 -2.86 7.81 23.67
CA ASP A 82 -2.11 7.25 24.80
C ASP A 82 -0.95 8.14 25.32
N GLU A 83 -0.65 9.26 24.67
CA GLU A 83 0.40 10.19 25.14
C GLU A 83 -0.08 11.20 26.20
N GLU A 84 -1.38 11.41 26.39
CA GLU A 84 -1.88 12.38 27.39
C GLU A 84 -1.83 11.84 28.84
N PHE A 85 -1.78 10.52 29.04
CA PHE A 85 -1.80 9.93 30.38
C PHE A 85 -0.43 9.82 31.08
N ARG A 86 0.69 9.94 30.35
CA ARG A 86 2.03 9.86 30.98
C ARG A 86 2.54 11.18 31.55
N LEU A 87 2.11 12.32 31.00
CA LEU A 87 2.58 13.63 31.46
C LEU A 87 1.94 14.12 32.77
N ARG A 88 0.80 13.56 33.18
CA ARG A 88 0.09 13.97 34.42
C ARG A 88 0.53 13.25 35.69
N VAL A 89 1.33 12.19 35.59
CA VAL A 89 1.76 11.42 36.78
C VAL A 89 3.08 11.95 37.37
N GLU A 90 3.91 12.66 36.60
CA GLU A 90 5.22 13.14 37.07
C GLU A 90 5.21 14.50 37.80
N THR A 91 4.06 15.15 37.98
CA THR A 91 3.96 16.50 38.60
C THR A 91 3.36 16.53 40.01
N ARG A 92 3.48 15.43 40.77
CA ARG A 92 3.23 15.45 42.23
C ARG A 92 4.47 15.02 43.00
N PHE A 93 5.35 15.99 43.26
CA PHE A 93 6.23 16.02 44.42
C PHE A 93 5.91 17.29 45.23
#